data_AF-A0A9P6UX40-F1
#
_entry.id   AF-A0A9P6UX40-F1
#
_cell.length_a   1.000
_cell.length_b   1.000
_cell.length_c   1.000
_cell.angle_alpha   90.00
_cell.angle_beta   90.00
_cell.angle_gamma   90.00
#
_symmetry.space_group_name_H-M   'P 1'
#
loop_
_entity.id
_entity.type
_entity.pdbx_description
1 polymer ?
#
loop_
_entity_poly.entity_id
_entity_poly.type
_entity_poly.pdbx_seq_one_letter_code
_entity_poly.pdbx_strand_id
1 'polypeptide(L)'
;MSLENALLLAAYLNRTLLLPPLYSCRRQLNIVWGPTSGLLYRWSLRSREHSEICRNESPSLTRPKTFMSIVNMNKEQLEQDCWVYHAWTTTPWTYIFDLPKVIQGVVGIAGQTEPIRVFDRPNVSVAWMQEHLQIQDLDKEVYWINATTRWDLQVLDDSDPDYIAPPVIVEDPYHVEPVYETKMLLSDLKARTEKVIHFGSIYGTGRVTALSEKHLQLQHYINGHLDIRNHHVLDATDLALKQLEEWRIMTGRAPDVPSFLGAHLRTGDGGFVRKVAENVQVLTEWVREMVKQGPTILPTSTTAELPPPPTRRAATEQQNIPSFLDRCMGQPPESPLIFVATDIPAPRESPDLTAFLEEFPCTAFLSDLPASIAILDVRNPVDNVKMMSYLIALMDANVAAHGREFHGTPQSTVTYYIKDHLWPQYHPERHVLVN
;
A
#
# COMPACT_ATOMS: atom_id res chain seq x y z
N MET A 1 3.70 5.12 -5.18
CA MET A 1 5.00 5.79 -5.42
C MET A 1 5.83 5.20 -6.58
N SER A 2 6.53 4.06 -6.43
CA SER A 2 7.45 3.62 -7.52
C SER A 2 6.75 3.39 -8.85
N LEU A 3 5.56 2.77 -8.83
CA LEU A 3 4.75 2.55 -10.03
C LEU A 3 4.28 3.87 -10.63
N GLU A 4 3.74 4.80 -9.83
CA GLU A 4 3.33 6.14 -10.26
C GLU A 4 4.47 6.87 -10.98
N ASN A 5 5.64 6.96 -10.33
CA ASN A 5 6.83 7.59 -10.91
C ASN A 5 7.24 6.92 -12.24
N ALA A 6 7.10 5.59 -12.34
CA ALA A 6 7.42 4.85 -13.56
C ALA A 6 6.47 5.19 -14.71
N LEU A 7 5.17 5.23 -14.43
CA LEU A 7 4.12 5.55 -15.39
C LEU A 7 4.25 7.00 -15.87
N LEU A 8 4.51 7.94 -14.95
CA LEU A 8 4.76 9.34 -15.28
C LEU A 8 5.95 9.48 -16.22
N LEU A 9 7.11 8.91 -15.87
CA LEU A 9 8.29 8.98 -16.73
C LEU A 9 8.07 8.32 -18.09
N ALA A 10 7.38 7.18 -18.14
CA ALA A 10 7.07 6.51 -19.41
C ALA A 10 6.21 7.40 -20.32
N ALA A 11 5.19 8.06 -19.75
CA ALA A 11 4.35 9.00 -20.47
C ALA A 11 5.12 10.26 -20.90
N TYR A 12 5.89 10.87 -19.99
CA TYR A 12 6.64 12.11 -20.25
C TYR A 12 7.71 11.93 -21.32
N LEU A 13 8.38 10.78 -21.33
CA LEU A 13 9.44 10.46 -22.28
C LEU A 13 8.91 9.83 -23.57
N ASN A 14 7.61 9.53 -23.63
CA ASN A 14 7.02 8.71 -24.70
C ASN A 14 7.86 7.45 -24.99
N ARG A 15 8.18 6.70 -23.92
CA ARG A 15 8.96 5.47 -23.98
C ARG A 15 8.17 4.32 -23.38
N THR A 16 8.41 3.10 -23.87
CA THR A 16 7.82 1.90 -23.28
C THR A 16 8.41 1.65 -21.89
N LEU A 17 7.54 1.54 -20.89
CA LEU A 17 7.91 1.12 -19.55
C LEU A 17 8.20 -0.38 -19.52
N LEU A 18 9.43 -0.74 -19.17
CA LEU A 18 9.79 -2.13 -18.86
C LEU A 18 9.44 -2.41 -17.39
N LEU A 19 8.22 -2.87 -17.13
CA LEU A 19 7.67 -3.01 -15.78
C LEU A 19 8.09 -4.36 -15.18
N PRO A 20 8.95 -4.39 -14.15
CA PRO A 20 9.29 -5.64 -13.46
C PRO A 20 8.10 -6.15 -12.64
N PRO A 21 8.08 -7.45 -12.29
CA PRO A 21 7.00 -7.99 -11.49
C PRO A 21 6.99 -7.33 -10.10
N LEU A 22 5.80 -7.23 -9.52
CA LEU A 22 5.63 -6.81 -8.13
C LEU A 22 6.24 -7.87 -7.22
N TYR A 23 7.33 -7.51 -6.55
CA TYR A 23 8.01 -8.34 -5.58
C TYR A 23 7.42 -8.11 -4.19
N SER A 24 6.78 -9.16 -3.65
CA SER A 24 6.22 -9.17 -2.30
C SER A 24 7.03 -10.09 -1.42
N CYS A 25 7.44 -9.63 -0.25
CA CYS A 25 8.28 -10.42 0.64
C CYS A 25 8.06 -10.07 2.11
N ARG A 26 8.45 -11.00 2.97
CA ARG A 26 8.56 -10.73 4.40
C ARG A 26 9.67 -9.71 4.63
N ARG A 27 9.52 -8.91 5.69
CA ARG A 27 10.45 -7.82 6.07
C ARG A 27 11.93 -8.22 6.04
N GLN A 28 12.26 -9.46 6.41
CA GLN A 28 13.64 -9.96 6.47
C GLN A 28 14.28 -10.16 5.09
N LEU A 29 13.47 -10.31 4.04
CA LEU A 29 13.94 -10.53 2.66
C LEU A 29 13.77 -9.29 1.77
N ASN A 30 13.27 -8.18 2.32
CA ASN A 30 13.11 -6.92 1.61
C ASN A 30 14.39 -6.52 0.88
N ILE A 31 14.25 -6.20 -0.40
CA ILE A 31 15.31 -5.54 -1.16
C ILE A 31 15.26 -4.07 -0.77
N VAL A 32 16.03 -3.73 0.27
CA VAL A 32 16.16 -2.34 0.71
C VAL A 32 16.80 -1.50 -0.38
N TRP A 33 16.48 -0.21 -0.37
CA TRP A 33 17.10 0.77 -1.25
C TRP A 33 18.64 0.66 -1.21
N GLY A 34 19.30 0.88 -2.35
CA GLY A 34 20.74 0.91 -2.46
C GLY A 34 21.18 1.44 -3.83
N PRO A 35 22.50 1.60 -4.05
CA PRO A 35 23.03 1.93 -5.37
C PRO A 35 22.65 0.88 -6.43
N THR A 36 22.56 1.29 -7.70
CA THR A 36 22.11 0.45 -8.82
C THR A 36 22.79 -0.92 -8.87
N SER A 37 24.12 -0.96 -8.79
CA SER A 37 24.88 -2.22 -8.83
C SER A 37 24.53 -3.16 -7.67
N GLY A 38 24.39 -2.61 -6.46
CA GLY A 38 23.98 -3.37 -5.28
C GLY A 38 22.55 -3.87 -5.37
N LEU A 39 21.64 -3.09 -5.96
CA LEU A 39 20.26 -3.52 -6.21
C LEU A 39 20.21 -4.66 -7.23
N LEU A 40 20.87 -4.50 -8.38
CA LEU A 40 20.94 -5.53 -9.42
C LEU A 40 21.52 -6.85 -8.89
N TYR A 41 22.58 -6.77 -8.07
CA TYR A 41 23.15 -7.94 -7.40
C TYR A 41 22.16 -8.60 -6.43
N ARG A 42 21.48 -7.83 -5.57
CA ARG A 42 20.47 -8.39 -4.64
C ARG A 42 19.33 -9.07 -5.39
N TRP A 43 18.92 -8.50 -6.52
CA TRP A 43 17.92 -9.09 -7.39
C TRP A 43 18.41 -10.36 -8.09
N SER A 44 19.68 -10.44 -8.52
CA SER A 44 20.22 -11.66 -9.12
C SER A 44 20.26 -12.83 -8.13
N LEU A 45 20.30 -12.54 -6.82
CA LEU A 45 20.18 -13.56 -5.76
C LEU A 45 18.73 -14.03 -5.53
N ARG A 46 17.72 -13.45 -6.20
CA ARG A 46 16.32 -13.88 -6.09
C ARG A 46 15.98 -14.86 -7.21
N SER A 47 16.40 -16.11 -7.04
CA SER A 47 16.04 -17.22 -7.92
C SER A 47 15.37 -18.36 -7.14
N ARG A 48 14.47 -19.08 -7.80
CA ARG A 48 13.80 -20.30 -7.29
C ARG A 48 14.27 -21.58 -7.99
N GLU A 49 15.21 -21.49 -8.92
CA GLU A 49 15.65 -22.58 -9.80
C GLU A 49 16.06 -23.84 -9.02
N HIS A 50 16.64 -23.68 -7.82
CA HIS A 50 17.08 -24.81 -6.99
C HIS A 50 16.13 -25.16 -5.84
N SER A 51 14.96 -24.52 -5.73
CA SER A 51 14.01 -24.70 -4.62
C SER A 51 12.59 -25.04 -5.07
N GLU A 52 12.41 -25.51 -6.30
CA GLU A 52 11.10 -25.90 -6.85
C GLU A 52 10.41 -27.00 -6.03
N ILE A 53 11.18 -27.90 -5.42
CA ILE A 53 10.67 -28.94 -4.51
C ILE A 53 9.84 -28.34 -3.36
N CYS A 54 10.14 -27.11 -2.95
CA CYS A 54 9.45 -26.42 -1.86
C CYS A 54 8.06 -25.91 -2.23
N ARG A 55 7.66 -25.94 -3.52
CA ARG A 55 6.35 -25.44 -3.97
C ARG A 55 5.18 -26.08 -3.22
N ASN A 56 5.27 -27.38 -2.96
CA ASN A 56 4.20 -28.14 -2.33
C ASN A 56 4.50 -28.48 -0.86
N GLU A 57 5.71 -28.20 -0.39
CA GLU A 57 6.09 -28.41 1.00
C GLU A 57 5.57 -27.27 1.87
N SER A 58 4.96 -27.60 3.00
CA SER A 58 4.62 -26.59 3.99
C SER A 58 5.89 -26.20 4.75
N PRO A 59 6.25 -24.90 4.84
CA PRO A 59 7.37 -24.51 5.68
C PRO A 59 7.06 -24.93 7.12
N SER A 60 7.98 -25.64 7.76
CA SER A 60 7.89 -25.91 9.21
C SER A 60 7.88 -24.56 9.94
N LEU A 61 6.96 -24.38 10.90
CA LEU A 61 6.81 -23.14 11.66
C LEU A 61 8.01 -22.83 12.58
N THR A 62 8.95 -23.77 12.72
CA THR A 62 10.08 -23.69 13.63
C THR A 62 11.36 -23.32 12.90
N ARG A 63 11.85 -22.10 13.13
CA ARG A 63 13.26 -21.73 12.91
C ARG A 63 14.15 -22.74 13.67
N PRO A 64 15.24 -23.28 13.10
CA PRO A 64 16.19 -24.08 13.88
C PRO A 64 16.73 -23.22 15.03
N LYS A 65 16.58 -23.71 16.27
CA LYS A 65 16.84 -22.91 17.48
C LYS A 65 18.25 -23.09 18.07
N THR A 66 19.14 -23.92 17.52
CA THR A 66 20.43 -24.19 18.20
C THR A 66 21.53 -24.69 17.26
N PHE A 67 22.78 -24.31 17.57
CA PHE A 67 24.05 -24.73 16.93
C PHE A 67 24.33 -26.25 16.98
N MET A 68 23.40 -27.07 17.49
CA MET A 68 23.57 -28.51 17.74
C MET A 68 22.71 -29.42 16.83
N SER A 69 22.25 -28.96 15.67
CA SER A 69 21.54 -29.79 14.67
C SER A 69 22.42 -30.33 13.54
N ILE A 70 23.74 -30.18 13.64
CA ILE A 70 24.76 -30.48 12.61
C ILE A 70 24.81 -31.97 12.14
N VAL A 71 24.01 -32.87 12.72
CA VAL A 71 24.04 -34.32 12.36
C VAL A 71 23.03 -34.71 11.26
N ASN A 72 22.18 -33.80 10.74
CA ASN A 72 21.28 -34.08 9.60
C ASN A 72 21.24 -32.92 8.59
N MET A 73 22.39 -32.62 7.97
CA MET A 73 22.57 -31.48 7.05
C MET A 73 21.53 -31.40 5.90
N ASN A 74 20.97 -32.52 5.44
CA ASN A 74 20.04 -32.52 4.30
C ASN A 74 18.62 -32.04 4.63
N LYS A 75 18.15 -32.24 5.88
CA LYS A 75 16.78 -31.87 6.26
C LYS A 75 16.70 -30.40 6.70
N GLU A 76 17.68 -29.94 7.46
CA GLU A 76 17.74 -28.56 7.94
C GLU A 76 17.95 -27.56 6.79
N GLN A 77 18.81 -27.91 5.83
CA GLN A 77 19.00 -27.10 4.62
C GLN A 77 17.72 -27.00 3.79
N LEU A 78 17.01 -28.12 3.58
CA LEU A 78 15.74 -28.13 2.87
C LEU A 78 14.67 -27.30 3.60
N GLU A 79 14.58 -27.41 4.92
CA GLU A 79 13.65 -26.59 5.72
C GLU A 79 13.94 -25.09 5.58
N GLN A 80 15.22 -24.71 5.60
CA GLN A 80 15.65 -23.32 5.41
C GLN A 80 15.38 -22.83 3.97
N ASP A 81 15.65 -23.65 2.97
CA ASP A 81 15.40 -23.34 1.56
C ASP A 81 13.89 -23.16 1.31
N CYS A 82 13.05 -24.02 1.90
CA CYS A 82 11.60 -23.90 1.81
C CYS A 82 11.05 -22.71 2.62
N TRP A 83 11.66 -22.38 3.75
CA TRP A 83 11.32 -21.15 4.47
C TRP A 83 11.60 -19.90 3.61
N VAL A 84 12.77 -19.83 2.96
CA VAL A 84 13.12 -18.73 2.05
C VAL A 84 12.19 -18.71 0.83
N TYR A 85 11.88 -19.87 0.25
CA TYR A 85 10.95 -20.02 -0.88
C TYR A 85 9.57 -19.41 -0.57
N HIS A 86 9.02 -19.68 0.61
CA HIS A 86 7.70 -19.18 1.04
C HIS A 86 7.71 -17.78 1.66
N ALA A 87 8.90 -17.16 1.80
CA ALA A 87 9.05 -15.84 2.42
C ALA A 87 9.04 -14.67 1.41
N TRP A 88 8.90 -14.96 0.12
CA TRP A 88 8.66 -13.96 -0.92
C TRP A 88 7.85 -14.56 -2.06
N THR A 89 7.42 -13.75 -3.02
CA THR A 89 6.74 -14.14 -4.26
C THR A 89 6.76 -12.96 -5.24
N THR A 90 6.48 -13.24 -6.51
CA THR A 90 6.31 -12.21 -7.55
C THR A 90 4.95 -12.35 -8.20
N THR A 91 4.28 -11.23 -8.43
CA THR A 91 3.01 -11.16 -9.16
C THR A 91 3.08 -10.07 -10.22
N PRO A 92 2.30 -10.13 -11.30
CA PRO A 92 2.14 -8.96 -12.16
C PRO A 92 1.44 -7.85 -11.38
N TRP A 93 1.72 -6.58 -11.70
CA TRP A 93 1.05 -5.46 -11.02
C TRP A 93 -0.47 -5.46 -11.20
N THR A 94 -0.94 -6.01 -12.32
CA THR A 94 -2.36 -6.23 -12.64
C THR A 94 -3.07 -7.22 -11.71
N TYR A 95 -2.32 -8.00 -10.92
CA TYR A 95 -2.89 -8.84 -9.86
C TYR A 95 -3.43 -8.03 -8.68
N ILE A 96 -2.85 -6.84 -8.43
CA ILE A 96 -3.22 -5.95 -7.33
C ILE A 96 -4.03 -4.76 -7.84
N PHE A 97 -3.58 -4.11 -8.91
CA PHE A 97 -4.14 -2.84 -9.39
C PHE A 97 -4.83 -3.00 -10.74
N ASP A 98 -5.83 -2.16 -11.02
CA ASP A 98 -6.44 -2.08 -12.36
C ASP A 98 -5.59 -1.28 -13.35
N LEU A 99 -4.38 -1.76 -13.59
CA LEU A 99 -3.40 -1.07 -14.43
C LEU A 99 -3.88 -0.83 -15.88
N PRO A 100 -4.64 -1.72 -16.54
CA PRO A 100 -5.20 -1.45 -17.86
C PRO A 100 -6.07 -0.19 -17.90
N LYS A 101 -6.88 0.07 -16.85
CA LYS A 101 -7.69 1.29 -16.73
C LYS A 101 -6.79 2.53 -16.75
N VAL A 102 -5.72 2.54 -15.95
CA VAL A 102 -4.77 3.66 -15.89
C VAL A 102 -4.07 3.85 -17.23
N ILE A 103 -3.48 2.80 -17.77
CA ILE A 103 -2.68 2.83 -19.00
C ILE A 103 -3.49 3.30 -20.22
N GLN A 104 -4.72 2.83 -20.35
CA GLN A 104 -5.57 3.14 -21.50
C GLN A 104 -6.29 4.48 -21.33
N GLY A 105 -6.73 4.80 -20.12
CA GLY A 105 -7.54 6.00 -19.87
C GLY A 105 -6.75 7.31 -19.81
N VAL A 106 -5.41 7.28 -19.91
CA VAL A 106 -4.63 8.52 -20.07
C VAL A 106 -4.90 9.23 -21.40
N VAL A 107 -5.46 8.56 -22.41
CA VAL A 107 -5.73 9.19 -23.72
C VAL A 107 -6.69 10.37 -23.56
N GLY A 108 -6.29 11.54 -24.06
CA GLY A 108 -7.01 12.80 -23.90
C GLY A 108 -6.69 13.57 -22.62
N ILE A 109 -6.12 12.91 -21.61
CA ILE A 109 -5.61 13.59 -20.40
C ILE A 109 -4.29 14.25 -20.75
N ALA A 110 -4.13 15.52 -20.37
CA ALA A 110 -2.86 16.22 -20.55
C ALA A 110 -2.36 16.20 -22.02
N GLY A 111 -3.27 16.18 -23.00
CA GLY A 111 -2.92 16.08 -24.42
C GLY A 111 -2.16 14.80 -24.81
N GLN A 112 -2.28 13.72 -24.03
CA GLN A 112 -1.77 12.40 -24.41
C GLN A 112 -2.59 11.82 -25.56
N THR A 113 -1.93 11.44 -26.65
CA THR A 113 -2.58 10.90 -27.85
C THR A 113 -2.59 9.38 -27.90
N GLU A 114 -1.74 8.73 -27.10
CA GLU A 114 -1.58 7.28 -27.06
C GLU A 114 -1.59 6.77 -25.61
N PRO A 115 -2.00 5.51 -25.37
CA PRO A 115 -1.85 4.85 -24.09
C PRO A 115 -0.40 4.78 -23.62
N ILE A 116 -0.17 4.69 -22.30
CA ILE A 116 1.17 4.43 -21.76
C ILE A 116 1.61 3.03 -22.20
N ARG A 117 2.69 2.95 -22.98
CA ARG A 117 3.21 1.64 -23.41
C ARG A 117 3.90 0.96 -22.25
N VAL A 118 3.41 -0.22 -21.86
CA VAL A 118 4.00 -1.04 -20.81
C VAL A 118 4.32 -2.43 -21.36
N PHE A 119 5.50 -2.92 -21.02
CA PHE A 119 5.93 -4.29 -21.26
C PHE A 119 6.25 -4.94 -19.92
N ASP A 120 5.48 -5.96 -19.54
CA ASP A 120 5.74 -6.75 -18.34
C ASP A 120 6.98 -7.61 -18.55
N ARG A 121 8.09 -7.25 -17.92
CA ARG A 121 9.33 -8.05 -17.96
C ARG A 121 9.29 -9.11 -16.84
N PRO A 122 9.73 -10.36 -17.09
CA PRO A 122 9.61 -11.45 -16.12
C PRO A 122 10.61 -11.37 -14.95
N ASN A 123 11.76 -10.73 -15.14
CA ASN A 123 12.77 -10.51 -14.10
C ASN A 123 13.56 -9.24 -14.39
N VAL A 124 14.27 -8.71 -13.37
CA VAL A 124 15.06 -7.46 -13.49
C VAL A 124 16.51 -7.67 -13.94
N SER A 125 16.91 -8.87 -14.37
CA SER A 125 18.32 -9.15 -14.70
C SER A 125 18.79 -8.36 -15.91
N VAL A 126 20.10 -8.06 -15.94
CA VAL A 126 20.75 -7.45 -17.10
C VAL A 126 20.80 -8.42 -18.27
N ALA A 127 21.04 -9.72 -18.00
CA ALA A 127 21.05 -10.77 -19.01
C ALA A 127 19.73 -10.81 -19.82
N TRP A 128 18.58 -10.71 -19.13
CA TRP A 128 17.28 -10.63 -19.81
C TRP A 128 17.19 -9.43 -20.76
N MET A 129 17.68 -8.25 -20.34
CA MET A 129 17.68 -7.06 -21.20
C MET A 129 18.57 -7.26 -22.44
N GLN A 130 19.76 -7.84 -22.28
CA GLN A 130 20.68 -8.10 -23.39
C GLN A 130 20.08 -9.07 -24.41
N GLU A 131 19.52 -10.18 -23.93
CA GLU A 131 18.92 -11.21 -24.77
C GLU A 131 17.66 -10.71 -25.49
N HIS A 132 16.72 -10.08 -24.77
CA HIS A 132 15.39 -9.78 -25.30
C HIS A 132 15.32 -8.41 -26.02
N LEU A 133 16.18 -7.45 -25.65
CA LEU A 133 16.25 -6.14 -26.30
C LEU A 133 17.41 -6.05 -27.29
N GLN A 134 18.16 -7.15 -27.47
CA GLN A 134 19.31 -7.25 -28.36
C GLN A 134 20.34 -6.15 -28.08
N ILE A 135 20.62 -5.91 -26.78
CA ILE A 135 21.65 -4.96 -26.35
C ILE A 135 23.00 -5.65 -26.43
N GLN A 136 23.86 -5.14 -27.30
CA GLN A 136 25.20 -5.65 -27.56
C GLN A 136 26.24 -4.93 -26.71
N ASP A 137 26.06 -3.62 -26.50
CA ASP A 137 26.99 -2.76 -25.75
C ASP A 137 26.23 -2.00 -24.65
N LEU A 138 26.35 -2.49 -23.40
CA LEU A 138 25.68 -1.91 -22.25
C LEU A 138 26.11 -0.47 -21.96
N ASP A 139 27.32 -0.07 -22.33
CA ASP A 139 27.85 1.26 -22.05
C ASP A 139 27.35 2.30 -23.05
N LYS A 140 26.92 1.87 -24.25
CA LYS A 140 26.39 2.74 -25.30
C LYS A 140 24.87 2.70 -25.43
N GLU A 141 24.26 1.56 -25.16
CA GLU A 141 22.83 1.34 -25.42
C GLU A 141 21.96 1.48 -24.16
N VAL A 142 22.57 1.52 -22.97
CA VAL A 142 21.88 1.72 -21.71
C VAL A 142 22.41 2.97 -21.00
N TYR A 143 21.53 3.95 -20.81
CA TYR A 143 21.82 5.09 -19.95
C TYR A 143 21.54 4.73 -18.49
N TRP A 144 22.60 4.51 -17.72
CA TRP A 144 22.51 4.14 -16.31
C TRP A 144 22.39 5.36 -15.40
N ILE A 145 21.27 5.47 -14.71
CA ILE A 145 21.04 6.50 -13.70
C ILE A 145 21.37 5.91 -12.34
N ASN A 146 22.55 6.29 -11.84
CA ASN A 146 23.13 5.77 -10.61
C ASN A 146 22.94 6.77 -9.47
N ALA A 147 21.95 6.51 -8.63
CA ALA A 147 21.75 7.23 -7.38
C ALA A 147 22.62 6.62 -6.26
N THR A 148 23.33 7.47 -5.52
CA THR A 148 24.20 7.09 -4.40
C THR A 148 23.44 7.00 -3.08
N THR A 149 22.41 7.84 -2.91
CA THR A 149 21.50 7.83 -1.75
C THR A 149 20.03 7.80 -2.18
N ARG A 150 19.14 7.44 -1.24
CA ARG A 150 17.68 7.48 -1.48
C ARG A 150 17.22 8.86 -1.94
N TRP A 151 17.89 9.91 -1.50
CA TRP A 151 17.53 11.30 -1.75
C TRP A 151 18.50 11.97 -2.74
N ASP A 152 19.27 11.19 -3.50
CA ASP A 152 20.23 11.76 -4.45
C ASP A 152 19.50 12.46 -5.61
N LEU A 153 18.69 11.74 -6.37
CA LEU A 153 18.12 12.25 -7.61
C LEU A 153 16.62 12.57 -7.52
N GLN A 154 16.26 13.75 -8.03
CA GLN A 154 14.91 14.15 -8.43
C GLN A 154 14.89 14.46 -9.93
N VAL A 155 13.86 13.95 -10.63
CA VAL A 155 13.54 14.35 -12.00
C VAL A 155 12.56 15.51 -11.95
N LEU A 156 12.94 16.63 -12.54
CA LEU A 156 12.12 17.84 -12.63
C LEU A 156 11.58 18.01 -14.04
N ASP A 157 10.28 18.16 -14.13
CA ASP A 157 9.62 18.60 -15.34
C ASP A 157 9.98 20.07 -15.67
N ASP A 158 10.79 20.26 -16.70
CA ASP A 158 11.16 21.58 -17.23
C ASP A 158 10.51 21.85 -18.60
N SER A 159 9.47 21.09 -18.94
CA SER A 159 8.98 21.01 -20.33
C SER A 159 8.08 22.15 -20.79
N ASP A 160 7.79 23.14 -19.94
CA ASP A 160 6.96 24.30 -20.29
C ASP A 160 7.42 25.60 -19.56
N PRO A 161 7.48 26.77 -20.24
CA PRO A 161 7.71 28.08 -19.60
C PRO A 161 6.59 28.55 -18.67
N ASP A 162 5.40 27.94 -18.73
CA ASP A 162 4.28 28.19 -17.81
C ASP A 162 4.53 27.52 -16.46
N TYR A 163 5.67 27.86 -15.85
CA TYR A 163 6.03 27.47 -14.50
C TYR A 163 5.00 28.07 -13.55
N ILE A 164 4.06 27.24 -13.12
CA ILE A 164 3.25 27.56 -11.96
C ILE A 164 4.23 27.45 -10.80
N ALA A 165 4.62 28.60 -10.23
CA ALA A 165 5.33 28.60 -8.96
C ALA A 165 4.55 27.68 -8.02
N PRO A 166 5.21 26.68 -7.39
CA PRO A 166 4.51 25.73 -6.55
C PRO A 166 3.60 26.53 -5.61
N PRO A 167 2.30 26.20 -5.51
CA PRO A 167 1.37 26.96 -4.71
C PRO A 167 1.99 27.18 -3.33
N VAL A 168 1.88 28.39 -2.80
CA VAL A 168 2.36 28.72 -1.45
C VAL A 168 1.89 27.61 -0.53
N ILE A 169 2.85 26.85 0.01
CA ILE A 169 2.58 25.68 0.82
C ILE A 169 1.75 26.17 2.01
N VAL A 170 0.44 25.90 1.97
CA VAL A 170 -0.32 25.78 3.21
C VAL A 170 0.38 24.65 3.94
N GLU A 171 0.87 24.89 5.16
CA GLU A 171 1.54 23.88 5.97
C GLU A 171 0.63 22.65 6.08
N ASP A 172 0.80 21.70 5.16
CA ASP A 172 0.15 20.41 5.23
C ASP A 172 1.07 19.53 6.07
N PRO A 173 0.71 19.20 7.32
CA PRO A 173 1.55 18.34 8.16
C PRO A 173 1.77 16.96 7.52
N TYR A 174 0.94 16.58 6.54
CA TYR A 174 1.14 15.39 5.74
C TYR A 174 2.19 15.58 4.65
N HIS A 175 2.48 16.77 4.12
CA HIS A 175 3.46 16.97 3.04
C HIS A 175 4.75 17.60 3.55
N VAL A 176 5.80 16.78 3.68
CA VAL A 176 7.18 17.28 3.78
C VAL A 176 7.85 17.01 2.45
N GLU A 177 8.17 18.06 1.69
CA GLU A 177 8.92 17.90 0.45
C GLU A 177 10.28 17.27 0.76
N PRO A 178 10.59 16.10 0.18
CA PRO A 178 11.91 15.52 0.33
C PRO A 178 12.94 16.39 -0.39
N VAL A 179 13.98 16.78 0.35
CA VAL A 179 15.10 17.53 -0.22
C VAL A 179 16.00 16.54 -0.96
N TYR A 180 15.96 16.61 -2.29
CA TYR A 180 16.86 15.84 -3.15
C TYR A 180 18.17 16.61 -3.41
N GLU A 181 19.30 15.91 -3.41
CA GLU A 181 20.64 16.51 -3.57
C GLU A 181 20.87 17.02 -5.00
N THR A 182 20.39 16.27 -5.98
CA THR A 182 20.61 16.46 -7.40
C THR A 182 19.29 16.56 -8.15
N LYS A 183 19.19 17.54 -9.04
CA LYS A 183 18.06 17.75 -9.96
C LYS A 183 18.47 17.35 -11.37
N MET A 184 17.67 16.52 -12.01
CA MET A 184 17.81 16.13 -13.40
C MET A 184 16.61 16.62 -14.19
N LEU A 185 16.86 17.34 -15.28
CA LEU A 185 15.80 17.90 -16.09
C LEU A 185 15.17 16.82 -16.96
N LEU A 186 13.86 16.93 -17.15
CA LEU A 186 13.11 16.01 -18.01
C LEU A 186 13.54 16.17 -19.47
N SER A 187 13.87 17.39 -19.91
CA SER A 187 14.40 17.66 -21.26
C SER A 187 15.72 16.92 -21.51
N ASP A 188 16.63 16.87 -20.54
CA ASP A 188 17.88 16.11 -20.63
C ASP A 188 17.60 14.61 -20.82
N LEU A 189 16.58 14.08 -20.13
CA LEU A 189 16.14 12.69 -20.30
C LEU A 189 15.47 12.45 -21.66
N LYS A 190 14.69 13.41 -22.16
CA LYS A 190 14.07 13.35 -23.49
C LYS A 190 15.12 13.34 -24.61
N ALA A 191 16.22 14.06 -24.42
CA ALA A 191 17.31 14.14 -25.38
C ALA A 191 18.16 12.85 -25.47
N ARG A 192 17.99 11.91 -24.54
CA ARG A 192 18.70 10.62 -24.55
C ARG A 192 18.30 9.79 -25.76
N THR A 193 19.30 9.20 -26.42
CA THR A 193 19.14 8.35 -27.61
C THR A 193 19.35 6.87 -27.33
N GLU A 194 19.84 6.55 -26.14
CA GLU A 194 20.09 5.18 -25.68
C GLU A 194 18.78 4.37 -25.72
N LYS A 195 18.88 3.08 -26.07
CA LYS A 195 17.73 2.18 -26.19
C LYS A 195 16.98 2.06 -24.86
N VAL A 196 17.72 1.99 -23.76
CA VAL A 196 17.18 1.85 -22.41
C VAL A 196 17.68 2.98 -21.52
N ILE A 197 16.78 3.58 -20.76
CA ILE A 197 17.12 4.44 -19.62
C ILE A 197 16.84 3.63 -18.36
N HIS A 198 17.88 3.30 -17.61
CA HIS A 198 17.77 2.43 -16.45
C HIS A 198 17.97 3.22 -15.16
N PHE A 199 16.89 3.38 -14.39
CA PHE A 199 16.94 3.91 -13.04
C PHE A 199 17.25 2.79 -12.05
N GLY A 200 18.29 2.97 -11.22
CA GLY A 200 18.54 2.03 -10.11
C GLY A 200 17.36 1.92 -9.15
N SER A 201 16.74 3.06 -8.82
CA SER A 201 15.48 3.11 -8.06
C SER A 201 14.73 4.40 -8.35
N ILE A 202 13.44 4.26 -8.66
CA ILE A 202 12.47 5.36 -8.78
C ILE A 202 11.58 5.50 -7.54
N TYR A 203 11.94 4.84 -6.44
CA TYR A 203 11.22 4.94 -5.17
C TYR A 203 11.48 6.29 -4.49
N GLY A 204 10.42 6.97 -4.09
CA GLY A 204 10.44 8.20 -3.29
C GLY A 204 9.30 9.15 -3.66
N THR A 205 8.70 9.77 -2.65
CA THR A 205 7.74 10.87 -2.84
C THR A 205 8.42 12.01 -3.58
N GLY A 206 7.76 12.63 -4.56
CA GLY A 206 8.34 13.76 -5.29
C GLY A 206 9.63 13.46 -6.07
N ARG A 207 9.98 12.17 -6.29
CA ARG A 207 11.13 11.80 -7.12
C ARG A 207 10.94 12.20 -8.58
N VAL A 208 9.71 12.21 -9.06
CA VAL A 208 9.32 12.75 -10.35
C VAL A 208 8.32 13.85 -10.08
N THR A 209 8.75 15.10 -10.25
CA THR A 209 7.92 16.28 -9.94
C THR A 209 7.37 16.86 -11.22
N ALA A 210 6.04 16.91 -11.32
CA ALA A 210 5.34 17.66 -12.34
C ALA A 210 5.34 19.15 -11.98
N LEU A 211 5.64 20.01 -12.95
CA LEU A 211 5.63 21.46 -12.77
C LEU A 211 4.74 22.16 -13.80
N SER A 212 4.63 21.59 -15.01
CA SER A 212 3.65 22.03 -16.00
C SER A 212 2.24 21.59 -15.60
N GLU A 213 1.24 22.41 -15.93
CA GLU A 213 -0.18 22.09 -15.70
C GLU A 213 -0.55 20.74 -16.34
N LYS A 214 -0.07 20.52 -17.56
CA LYS A 214 -0.24 19.27 -18.30
C LYS A 214 0.25 18.06 -17.49
N HIS A 215 1.47 18.10 -16.95
CA HIS A 215 2.01 16.98 -16.20
C HIS A 215 1.39 16.84 -14.82
N LEU A 216 0.95 17.94 -14.19
CA LEU A 216 0.17 17.89 -12.95
C LEU A 216 -1.17 17.18 -13.15
N GLN A 217 -1.90 17.51 -14.23
CA GLN A 217 -3.14 16.81 -14.59
C GLN A 217 -2.89 15.31 -14.80
N LEU A 218 -1.80 14.94 -15.48
CA LEU A 218 -1.45 13.53 -15.67
C LEU A 218 -1.08 12.83 -14.35
N GLN A 219 -0.35 13.52 -13.47
CA GLN A 219 -0.01 13.01 -12.14
C GLN A 219 -1.26 12.78 -11.30
N HIS A 220 -2.19 13.74 -11.24
CA HIS A 220 -3.46 13.58 -10.55
C HIS A 220 -4.27 12.42 -11.13
N TYR A 221 -4.32 12.29 -12.46
CA TYR A 221 -4.99 11.18 -13.11
C TYR A 221 -4.37 9.83 -12.68
N ILE A 222 -3.06 9.65 -12.80
CA ILE A 222 -2.40 8.38 -12.44
C ILE A 222 -2.59 8.07 -10.95
N ASN A 223 -2.40 9.06 -10.07
CA ASN A 223 -2.53 8.87 -8.63
C ASN A 223 -3.96 8.48 -8.23
N GLY A 224 -4.97 9.09 -8.85
CA GLY A 224 -6.39 8.86 -8.55
C GLY A 224 -7.03 7.67 -9.27
N HIS A 225 -6.26 6.84 -9.99
CA HIS A 225 -6.81 5.72 -10.77
C HIS A 225 -6.11 4.38 -10.51
N LEU A 226 -5.20 4.29 -9.53
CA LEU A 226 -4.55 3.04 -9.12
C LEU A 226 -5.47 2.18 -8.25
N ASP A 227 -6.64 1.83 -8.77
CA ASP A 227 -7.67 1.10 -8.05
C ASP A 227 -7.22 -0.32 -7.67
N ILE A 228 -7.64 -0.79 -6.49
CA ILE A 228 -7.48 -2.19 -6.11
C ILE A 228 -8.40 -3.05 -7.00
N ARG A 229 -7.81 -4.03 -7.69
CA ARG A 229 -8.51 -4.99 -8.55
C ARG A 229 -8.58 -6.40 -7.95
N ASN A 230 -7.76 -6.68 -6.94
CA ASN A 230 -7.69 -8.02 -6.35
C ASN A 230 -9.01 -8.41 -5.66
N HIS A 231 -9.76 -9.35 -6.25
CA HIS A 231 -11.08 -9.73 -5.74
C HIS A 231 -11.04 -10.29 -4.32
N HIS A 232 -9.99 -11.01 -3.91
CA HIS A 232 -9.90 -11.47 -2.51
C HIS A 232 -9.77 -10.32 -1.52
N VAL A 233 -9.04 -9.26 -1.88
CA VAL A 233 -8.98 -8.03 -1.05
C VAL A 233 -10.34 -7.34 -1.01
N LEU A 234 -11.01 -7.23 -2.15
CA LEU A 234 -12.34 -6.60 -2.24
C LEU A 234 -13.40 -7.39 -1.46
N ASP A 235 -13.49 -8.71 -1.68
CA ASP A 235 -14.43 -9.60 -0.97
C ASP A 235 -14.19 -9.59 0.55
N ALA A 236 -12.92 -9.61 0.98
CA ALA A 236 -12.58 -9.50 2.39
C ALA A 236 -12.96 -8.13 2.97
N THR A 237 -12.76 -7.05 2.20
CA THR A 237 -13.21 -5.69 2.56
C THR A 237 -14.73 -5.68 2.73
N ASP A 238 -15.48 -6.18 1.76
CA ASP A 238 -16.95 -6.21 1.82
C ASP A 238 -17.45 -6.98 3.05
N LEU A 239 -16.81 -8.10 3.38
CA LEU A 239 -17.16 -8.86 4.58
C LEU A 239 -16.86 -8.08 5.87
N ALA A 240 -15.72 -7.37 5.91
CA ALA A 240 -15.36 -6.50 7.04
C ALA A 240 -16.39 -5.38 7.22
N LEU A 241 -16.78 -4.72 6.13
CA LEU A 241 -17.76 -3.62 6.16
C LEU A 241 -19.14 -4.10 6.63
N LYS A 242 -19.59 -5.26 6.15
CA LYS A 242 -20.83 -5.90 6.65
C LYS A 242 -20.76 -6.16 8.15
N GLN A 243 -19.65 -6.68 8.65
CA GLN A 243 -19.47 -6.94 10.07
C GLN A 243 -19.46 -5.66 10.92
N LEU A 244 -18.79 -4.60 10.45
CA LEU A 244 -18.80 -3.28 11.10
C LEU A 244 -20.21 -2.69 11.14
N GLU A 245 -20.98 -2.84 10.06
CA GLU A 245 -22.37 -2.39 9.98
C GLU A 245 -23.29 -3.17 10.93
N GLU A 246 -23.14 -4.49 11.03
CA GLU A 246 -23.86 -5.30 12.01
C GLU A 246 -23.57 -4.82 13.44
N TRP A 247 -22.30 -4.57 13.79
CA TRP A 247 -21.95 -4.06 15.11
C TRP A 247 -22.50 -2.67 15.38
N ARG A 248 -22.52 -1.80 14.37
CA ARG A 248 -23.15 -0.48 14.44
C ARG A 248 -24.62 -0.61 14.82
N ILE A 249 -25.36 -1.48 14.15
CA ILE A 249 -26.79 -1.76 14.43
C ILE A 249 -26.97 -2.33 15.84
N MET A 250 -26.20 -3.36 16.19
CA MET A 250 -26.33 -4.04 17.50
C MET A 250 -26.09 -3.11 18.69
N THR A 251 -25.22 -2.11 18.49
CA THR A 251 -24.86 -1.14 19.52
C THR A 251 -25.78 0.09 19.56
N GLY A 252 -26.91 0.06 18.83
CA GLY A 252 -27.95 1.09 18.88
C GLY A 252 -27.56 2.41 18.20
N ARG A 253 -26.50 2.41 17.38
CA ARG A 253 -26.07 3.60 16.63
C ARG A 253 -27.01 3.84 15.45
N ALA A 254 -27.46 5.08 15.30
CA ALA A 254 -28.55 5.41 14.38
C ALA A 254 -28.15 5.19 12.90
N PRO A 255 -29.04 4.59 12.06
CA PRO A 255 -28.75 4.22 10.67
C PRO A 255 -28.50 5.39 9.71
N ASP A 256 -28.88 6.60 10.13
CA ASP A 256 -28.64 7.88 9.45
C ASP A 256 -27.31 8.54 9.84
N VAL A 257 -26.56 7.95 10.79
CA VAL A 257 -25.21 8.38 11.17
C VAL A 257 -24.19 7.56 10.37
N PRO A 258 -23.20 8.19 9.71
CA PRO A 258 -22.32 7.43 8.81
C PRO A 258 -21.48 6.39 9.58
N SER A 259 -21.21 5.28 8.88
CA SER A 259 -20.86 3.95 9.40
C SER A 259 -19.80 3.92 10.50
N PHE A 260 -18.62 4.52 10.28
CA PHE A 260 -17.52 4.60 11.25
C PHE A 260 -16.50 5.68 10.84
N LEU A 261 -15.62 6.08 11.76
CA LEU A 261 -14.42 6.88 11.49
C LEU A 261 -13.29 5.95 11.02
N GLY A 262 -12.66 6.27 9.90
CA GLY A 262 -11.51 5.53 9.38
C GLY A 262 -10.20 6.14 9.84
N ALA A 263 -9.27 5.32 10.31
CA ALA A 263 -7.96 5.80 10.73
C ALA A 263 -6.83 4.87 10.28
N HIS A 264 -5.63 5.44 10.09
CA HIS A 264 -4.41 4.68 9.84
C HIS A 264 -3.27 5.10 10.77
N LEU A 265 -2.76 4.15 11.54
CA LEU A 265 -1.68 4.35 12.50
C LEU A 265 -0.45 3.50 12.16
N ARG A 266 0.62 4.16 11.71
CA ARG A 266 1.92 3.56 11.43
C ARG A 266 2.86 3.69 12.63
N THR A 267 3.41 2.58 13.11
CA THR A 267 4.31 2.54 14.27
C THR A 267 5.56 1.68 14.09
N GLY A 268 5.59 0.75 13.13
CA GLY A 268 6.50 -0.41 13.17
C GLY A 268 7.91 -0.24 12.56
N ASP A 269 8.24 0.92 11.97
CA ASP A 269 9.56 1.12 11.34
C ASP A 269 10.07 2.57 11.28
N GLY A 270 11.38 2.71 11.02
CA GLY A 270 12.04 3.97 10.71
C GLY A 270 11.83 5.07 11.76
N GLY A 271 11.44 6.25 11.29
CA GLY A 271 11.11 7.39 12.15
C GLY A 271 9.82 7.22 12.95
N PHE A 272 8.91 6.33 12.52
CA PHE A 272 7.58 6.18 13.13
C PHE A 272 7.65 5.59 14.54
N VAL A 273 8.60 4.68 14.81
CA VAL A 273 8.81 4.10 16.14
C VAL A 273 9.04 5.17 17.22
N ARG A 274 9.70 6.27 16.85
CA ARG A 274 10.00 7.38 17.79
C ARG A 274 8.83 8.37 17.94
N LYS A 275 7.84 8.28 17.06
CA LYS A 275 6.69 9.20 16.98
C LYS A 275 5.37 8.53 17.35
N VAL A 276 5.38 7.29 17.86
CA VAL A 276 4.15 6.55 18.17
C VAL A 276 3.25 7.35 19.11
N ALA A 277 3.80 7.84 20.24
CA ALA A 277 3.04 8.63 21.20
C ALA A 277 2.46 9.92 20.58
N GLU A 278 3.24 10.63 19.77
CA GLU A 278 2.81 11.83 19.03
C GLU A 278 1.66 11.50 18.07
N ASN A 279 1.82 10.45 17.25
CA ASN A 279 0.81 10.02 16.27
C ASN A 279 -0.49 9.56 16.94
N VAL A 280 -0.40 8.84 18.07
CA VAL A 280 -1.58 8.44 18.86
C VAL A 280 -2.27 9.65 19.47
N GLN A 281 -1.52 10.63 19.98
CA GLN A 281 -2.09 11.86 20.50
C GLN A 281 -2.84 12.64 19.41
N VAL A 282 -2.23 12.82 18.24
CA VAL A 282 -2.86 13.50 17.09
C VAL A 282 -4.14 12.77 16.66
N LEU A 283 -4.10 11.45 16.60
CA LEU A 283 -5.30 10.64 16.32
C LEU A 283 -6.38 10.85 17.39
N THR A 284 -6.00 10.86 18.67
CA THR A 284 -6.93 11.09 19.81
C THR A 284 -7.62 12.45 19.67
N GLU A 285 -6.85 13.50 19.41
CA GLU A 285 -7.35 14.86 19.23
C GLU A 285 -8.28 14.95 18.01
N TRP A 286 -7.94 14.32 16.90
CA TRP A 286 -8.81 14.25 15.73
C TRP A 286 -10.15 13.57 16.04
N VAL A 287 -10.15 12.42 16.73
CA VAL A 287 -11.40 11.74 17.11
C VAL A 287 -12.25 12.64 18.00
N ARG A 288 -11.66 13.32 18.99
CA ARG A 288 -12.38 14.27 19.86
C ARG A 288 -13.06 15.38 19.04
N GLU A 289 -12.38 15.94 18.04
CA GLU A 289 -12.96 16.95 17.16
C GLU A 289 -14.10 16.39 16.31
N MET A 290 -13.96 15.18 15.76
CA MET A 290 -15.03 14.53 15.01
C MET A 290 -16.27 14.23 15.86
N VAL A 291 -16.09 13.91 17.14
CA VAL A 291 -17.21 13.74 18.09
C VAL A 291 -17.91 15.08 18.36
N LYS A 292 -17.17 16.18 18.49
CA LYS A 292 -17.75 17.53 18.70
C LYS A 292 -18.55 18.03 17.50
N GLN A 293 -18.06 17.78 16.28
CA GLN A 293 -18.72 18.24 15.05
C GLN A 293 -20.06 17.51 14.79
N GLY A 294 -20.26 16.33 15.39
CA GLY A 294 -21.43 15.50 15.15
C GLY A 294 -21.44 14.88 13.75
N PRO A 295 -22.48 14.11 13.40
CA PRO A 295 -22.62 13.57 12.06
C PRO A 295 -22.92 14.69 11.05
N THR A 296 -22.07 14.87 10.04
CA THR A 296 -22.44 15.67 8.85
C THR A 296 -23.54 14.91 8.10
N ILE A 297 -24.80 15.34 8.25
CA ILE A 297 -25.95 14.73 7.60
C ILE A 297 -25.87 15.02 6.09
N LEU A 298 -25.47 14.03 5.30
CA LEU A 298 -25.74 14.01 3.86
C LEU A 298 -27.10 13.35 3.64
N PRO A 299 -27.98 13.89 2.78
CA PRO A 299 -29.27 13.28 2.50
C PRO A 299 -29.08 12.02 1.66
N THR A 300 -29.31 10.83 2.24
CA THR A 300 -29.31 9.56 1.52
C THR A 300 -30.72 9.05 1.25
N SER A 301 -30.90 8.55 0.02
CA SER A 301 -32.12 7.95 -0.49
C SER A 301 -32.20 6.47 -0.10
N THR A 302 -33.35 6.11 0.49
CA THR A 302 -34.09 4.82 0.47
C THR A 302 -33.34 3.49 0.67
N THR A 303 -33.75 2.87 1.78
CA THR A 303 -33.54 1.52 2.34
C THR A 303 -33.76 0.32 1.39
N ALA A 304 -32.91 -0.71 1.54
CA ALA A 304 -33.21 -2.09 1.20
C ALA A 304 -32.99 -2.98 2.44
N GLU A 305 -33.99 -3.78 2.81
CA GLU A 305 -33.96 -4.72 3.94
C GLU A 305 -33.08 -5.95 3.64
N LEU A 306 -32.28 -6.37 4.62
CA LEU A 306 -31.52 -7.63 4.60
C LEU A 306 -32.12 -8.65 5.59
N PRO A 307 -32.01 -9.97 5.29
CA PRO A 307 -32.58 -11.06 6.10
C PRO A 307 -31.71 -11.40 7.34
N PRO A 308 -32.26 -12.16 8.32
CA PRO A 308 -31.61 -12.37 9.61
C PRO A 308 -30.43 -13.38 9.57
N PRO A 309 -29.46 -13.27 10.50
CA PRO A 309 -28.24 -14.08 10.50
C PRO A 309 -28.43 -15.49 11.10
N PRO A 310 -27.59 -16.46 10.75
CA PRO A 310 -27.60 -17.80 11.35
C PRO A 310 -26.82 -17.87 12.67
N THR A 311 -27.20 -18.87 13.47
CA THR A 311 -26.92 -19.08 14.90
C THR A 311 -25.48 -19.51 15.23
N ARG A 312 -24.98 -18.99 16.36
CA ARG A 312 -23.69 -19.25 17.02
C ARG A 312 -23.28 -20.73 17.10
N ARG A 313 -21.98 -21.00 16.88
CA ARG A 313 -21.27 -22.15 17.49
C ARG A 313 -20.25 -21.65 18.51
N ALA A 314 -20.15 -22.41 19.60
CA ALA A 314 -19.43 -22.10 20.83
C ALA A 314 -17.91 -22.05 20.62
N ALA A 315 -17.27 -21.05 21.24
CA ALA A 315 -15.83 -20.97 21.41
C ALA A 315 -15.41 -21.51 22.78
N THR A 316 -14.31 -22.27 22.78
CA THR A 316 -13.57 -22.76 23.94
C THR A 316 -12.87 -21.64 24.70
N GLU A 317 -12.79 -21.78 26.03
CA GLU A 317 -12.19 -20.84 26.98
C GLU A 317 -10.74 -20.46 26.63
N GLN A 318 -10.55 -19.21 26.21
CA GLN A 318 -9.29 -18.48 26.26
C GLN A 318 -9.57 -17.20 27.06
N GLN A 319 -8.58 -16.78 27.86
CA GLN A 319 -8.65 -15.65 28.80
C GLN A 319 -9.58 -14.52 28.33
N ASN A 320 -10.57 -14.15 29.16
CA ASN A 320 -11.65 -13.19 28.89
C ASN A 320 -11.11 -11.77 28.60
N ILE A 321 -10.49 -11.56 27.45
CA ILE A 321 -10.39 -10.25 26.83
C ILE A 321 -11.78 -10.01 26.23
N PRO A 322 -12.54 -9.01 26.71
CA PRO A 322 -13.87 -8.73 26.16
C PRO A 322 -13.79 -8.58 24.65
N SER A 323 -14.78 -9.09 23.90
CA SER A 323 -14.78 -8.90 22.46
C SER A 323 -14.89 -7.40 22.12
N PHE A 324 -14.62 -7.03 20.86
CA PHE A 324 -14.92 -5.68 20.38
C PHE A 324 -16.36 -5.27 20.74
N LEU A 325 -17.32 -6.16 20.47
CA LEU A 325 -18.74 -5.88 20.67
C LEU A 325 -19.07 -5.67 22.16
N ASP A 326 -18.54 -6.49 23.06
CA ASP A 326 -18.80 -6.36 24.51
C ASP A 326 -18.35 -4.99 25.04
N ARG A 327 -17.21 -4.48 24.57
CA ARG A 327 -16.69 -3.15 24.93
C ARG A 327 -17.58 -2.04 24.39
N CYS A 328 -18.06 -2.21 23.17
CA CYS A 328 -18.81 -1.17 22.49
C CYS A 328 -20.28 -1.10 22.93
N MET A 329 -20.88 -2.22 23.35
CA MET A 329 -22.24 -2.28 23.91
C MET A 329 -22.40 -1.51 25.22
N GLY A 330 -21.31 -1.31 25.98
CA GLY A 330 -21.32 -0.52 27.21
C GLY A 330 -21.24 0.99 26.99
N GLN A 331 -21.17 1.45 25.74
CA GLN A 331 -20.99 2.86 25.40
C GLN A 331 -22.30 3.51 24.95
N PRO A 332 -22.45 4.84 25.17
CA PRO A 332 -23.59 5.57 24.64
C PRO A 332 -23.60 5.55 23.09
N PRO A 333 -24.77 5.57 22.43
CA PRO A 333 -24.87 5.56 20.96
C PRO A 333 -24.11 6.70 20.26
N GLU A 334 -23.88 7.82 20.97
CA GLU A 334 -23.12 8.97 20.49
C GLU A 334 -21.60 8.70 20.43
N SER A 335 -21.12 7.66 21.11
CA SER A 335 -19.71 7.27 21.07
C SER A 335 -19.34 6.80 19.66
N PRO A 336 -18.23 7.28 19.06
CA PRO A 336 -17.89 6.98 17.68
C PRO A 336 -17.52 5.50 17.52
N LEU A 337 -17.99 4.88 16.43
CA LEU A 337 -17.40 3.65 15.93
C LEU A 337 -16.15 4.03 15.12
N ILE A 338 -15.00 3.41 15.42
CA ILE A 338 -13.72 3.73 14.78
C ILE A 338 -13.12 2.45 14.23
N PHE A 339 -12.61 2.47 13.00
CA PHE A 339 -11.75 1.40 12.47
C PHE A 339 -10.33 1.95 12.30
N VAL A 340 -9.34 1.29 12.91
CA VAL A 340 -7.92 1.69 12.82
C VAL A 340 -7.13 0.62 12.07
N ALA A 341 -6.64 0.97 10.89
CA ALA A 341 -5.62 0.21 10.17
C ALA A 341 -4.25 0.45 10.81
N THR A 342 -3.52 -0.61 11.15
CA THR A 342 -2.24 -0.47 11.88
C THR A 342 -1.30 -1.64 11.68
N ASP A 343 0.01 -1.37 11.78
CA ASP A 343 1.06 -2.38 11.74
C ASP A 343 1.48 -2.89 13.13
N ILE A 344 0.76 -2.52 14.19
CA ILE A 344 0.92 -3.08 15.53
C ILE A 344 0.37 -4.53 15.54
N PRO A 345 1.17 -5.57 15.87
CA PRO A 345 0.71 -6.97 15.78
C PRO A 345 -0.46 -7.34 16.71
N ALA A 346 -0.51 -6.74 17.91
CA ALA A 346 -1.54 -6.97 18.91
C ALA A 346 -2.00 -5.60 19.47
N PRO A 347 -2.79 -4.83 18.71
CA PRO A 347 -3.08 -3.44 19.04
C PRO A 347 -3.83 -3.29 20.37
N ARG A 348 -4.64 -4.29 20.74
CA ARG A 348 -5.36 -4.35 22.03
C ARG A 348 -4.45 -4.51 23.25
N GLU A 349 -3.27 -5.08 23.07
CA GLU A 349 -2.30 -5.34 24.14
C GLU A 349 -1.17 -4.30 24.14
N SER A 350 -1.19 -3.38 23.19
CA SER A 350 -0.14 -2.38 23.01
C SER A 350 -0.23 -1.29 24.08
N PRO A 351 0.83 -1.07 24.88
CA PRO A 351 0.85 0.03 25.85
C PRO A 351 0.66 1.41 25.22
N ASP A 352 1.11 1.56 23.96
CA ASP A 352 0.99 2.80 23.19
C ASP A 352 -0.46 3.19 22.88
N LEU A 353 -1.39 2.23 22.92
CA LEU A 353 -2.81 2.44 22.60
C LEU A 353 -3.72 2.41 23.83
N THR A 354 -3.20 2.12 25.03
CA THR A 354 -4.01 1.95 26.24
C THR A 354 -4.92 3.15 26.50
N ALA A 355 -4.34 4.36 26.59
CA ALA A 355 -5.12 5.57 26.87
C ALA A 355 -6.15 5.87 25.77
N PHE A 356 -5.79 5.65 24.50
CA PHE A 356 -6.70 5.82 23.37
C PHE A 356 -7.87 4.85 23.42
N LEU A 357 -7.63 3.57 23.76
CA LEU A 357 -8.67 2.54 23.83
C LEU A 357 -9.54 2.64 25.08
N GLU A 358 -9.03 3.21 26.17
CA GLU A 358 -9.82 3.58 27.35
C GLU A 358 -10.80 4.71 27.04
N GLU A 359 -10.37 5.71 26.25
CA GLU A 359 -11.21 6.83 25.83
C GLU A 359 -12.20 6.45 24.71
N PHE A 360 -11.76 5.64 23.74
CA PHE A 360 -12.57 5.21 22.59
C PHE A 360 -12.68 3.68 22.50
N PRO A 361 -13.43 3.04 23.42
CA PRO A 361 -13.53 1.58 23.48
C PRO A 361 -14.25 0.95 22.29
N CYS A 362 -15.04 1.73 21.53
CA CYS A 362 -15.62 1.35 20.24
C CYS A 362 -14.65 1.49 19.05
N THR A 363 -13.36 1.20 19.28
CA THR A 363 -12.35 1.09 18.23
C THR A 363 -12.21 -0.36 17.80
N ALA A 364 -12.40 -0.67 16.52
CA ALA A 364 -12.13 -1.96 15.89
C ALA A 364 -10.78 -1.95 15.16
N PHE A 365 -10.12 -3.10 15.17
CA PHE A 365 -8.93 -3.38 14.37
C PHE A 365 -9.20 -4.57 13.46
N LEU A 366 -8.31 -4.79 12.49
CA LEU A 366 -8.42 -5.95 11.62
C LEU A 366 -8.43 -7.29 12.40
N SER A 367 -7.73 -7.37 13.54
CA SER A 367 -7.74 -8.55 14.43
C SER A 367 -9.12 -8.88 15.00
N ASP A 368 -10.04 -7.92 15.03
CA ASP A 368 -11.44 -8.14 15.46
C ASP A 368 -12.30 -8.77 14.33
N LEU A 369 -11.76 -8.91 13.10
CA LEU A 369 -12.47 -9.34 11.89
C LEU A 369 -11.91 -10.65 11.30
N PRO A 370 -11.90 -11.77 12.06
CA PRO A 370 -11.23 -13.01 11.66
C PRO A 370 -11.84 -13.66 10.40
N ALA A 371 -13.16 -13.52 10.18
CA ALA A 371 -13.82 -14.06 9.00
C ALA A 371 -13.33 -13.41 7.71
N SER A 372 -13.13 -12.08 7.73
CA SER A 372 -12.59 -11.32 6.60
C SER A 372 -11.12 -11.69 6.33
N ILE A 373 -10.30 -11.83 7.38
CA ILE A 373 -8.91 -12.28 7.22
C ILE A 373 -8.83 -13.69 6.61
N ALA A 374 -9.73 -14.59 6.98
CA ALA A 374 -9.71 -15.98 6.51
C ALA A 374 -9.85 -16.10 4.99
N ILE A 375 -10.58 -15.20 4.32
CA ILE A 375 -10.75 -15.17 2.86
C ILE A 375 -9.42 -14.85 2.16
N LEU A 376 -8.49 -14.18 2.84
CA LEU A 376 -7.16 -13.88 2.30
C LEU A 376 -6.18 -15.06 2.33
N ASP A 377 -6.54 -16.24 2.87
CA ASP A 377 -5.70 -17.45 2.83
C ASP A 377 -5.68 -18.09 1.43
N VAL A 378 -5.20 -17.31 0.46
CA VAL A 378 -5.06 -17.68 -0.94
C VAL A 378 -3.61 -17.88 -1.28
N ARG A 379 -3.34 -18.59 -2.38
CA ARG A 379 -1.98 -18.87 -2.85
C ARG A 379 -1.75 -18.27 -4.22
N ASN A 380 -0.54 -17.78 -4.46
CA ASN A 380 -0.14 -17.39 -5.80
C ASN A 380 -0.14 -18.64 -6.71
N PRO A 381 -0.87 -18.64 -7.84
CA PRO A 381 -0.93 -19.81 -8.71
C PRO A 381 0.42 -20.21 -9.31
N VAL A 382 1.36 -19.26 -9.43
CA VAL A 382 2.67 -19.49 -10.07
C VAL A 382 3.61 -20.29 -9.16
N ASP A 383 3.76 -19.88 -7.90
CA ASP A 383 4.76 -20.45 -6.97
C ASP A 383 4.14 -21.05 -5.69
N ASN A 384 2.80 -21.09 -5.60
CA ASN A 384 2.04 -21.64 -4.49
C ASN A 384 2.32 -20.98 -3.13
N VAL A 385 2.93 -19.80 -3.10
CA VAL A 385 3.20 -19.04 -1.88
C VAL A 385 1.90 -18.48 -1.31
N LYS A 386 1.71 -18.56 0.02
CA LYS A 386 0.56 -17.93 0.70
C LYS A 386 0.61 -16.42 0.56
N MET A 387 -0.50 -15.81 0.16
CA MET A 387 -0.59 -14.39 -0.17
C MET A 387 -1.14 -13.52 0.96
N MET A 388 -1.75 -14.11 1.99
CA MET A 388 -2.40 -13.37 3.09
C MET A 388 -1.50 -12.26 3.66
N SER A 389 -0.24 -12.57 3.98
CA SER A 389 0.71 -11.60 4.55
C SER A 389 1.07 -10.44 3.62
N TYR A 390 0.78 -10.54 2.33
CA TYR A 390 1.05 -9.50 1.32
C TYR A 390 -0.22 -8.72 0.94
N LEU A 391 -1.39 -9.33 1.07
CA LEU A 391 -2.68 -8.74 0.76
C LEU A 391 -3.32 -8.02 1.95
N ILE A 392 -2.99 -8.44 3.18
CA ILE A 392 -3.64 -7.95 4.40
C ILE A 392 -3.53 -6.43 4.58
N ALA A 393 -2.39 -5.83 4.25
CA ALA A 393 -2.22 -4.38 4.37
C ALA A 393 -3.07 -3.60 3.35
N LEU A 394 -3.34 -4.17 2.18
CA LEU A 394 -4.24 -3.56 1.19
C LEU A 394 -5.68 -3.63 1.67
N MET A 395 -6.09 -4.77 2.22
CA MET A 395 -7.42 -4.91 2.84
C MET A 395 -7.59 -3.93 4.00
N ASP A 396 -6.62 -3.83 4.91
CA ASP A 396 -6.67 -2.94 6.07
C ASP A 396 -6.84 -1.47 5.64
N ALA A 397 -6.03 -1.03 4.66
CA ALA A 397 -6.14 0.28 4.06
C ALA A 397 -7.51 0.50 3.38
N ASN A 398 -8.02 -0.50 2.68
CA ASN A 398 -9.30 -0.41 1.97
C ASN A 398 -10.49 -0.28 2.93
N VAL A 399 -10.50 -1.03 4.03
CA VAL A 399 -11.53 -0.89 5.07
C VAL A 399 -11.47 0.51 5.70
N ALA A 400 -10.27 1.00 6.05
CA ALA A 400 -10.11 2.35 6.61
C ALA A 400 -10.61 3.45 5.66
N ALA A 401 -10.43 3.28 4.35
CA ALA A 401 -10.89 4.22 3.33
C ALA A 401 -12.43 4.37 3.24
N HIS A 402 -13.20 3.38 3.70
CA HIS A 402 -14.66 3.46 3.74
C HIS A 402 -15.19 4.23 4.97
N GLY A 403 -14.30 4.62 5.88
CA GLY A 403 -14.66 5.49 6.99
C GLY A 403 -15.22 6.82 6.48
N ARG A 404 -16.26 7.33 7.15
CA ARG A 404 -16.95 8.58 6.77
C ARG A 404 -16.03 9.80 6.74
N GLU A 405 -15.01 9.76 7.59
CA GLU A 405 -13.89 10.68 7.64
C GLU A 405 -12.65 9.80 7.77
N PHE A 406 -11.52 10.28 7.27
CA PHE A 406 -10.25 9.57 7.33
C PHE A 406 -9.14 10.43 7.95
N HIS A 407 -8.39 9.84 8.88
CA HIS A 407 -7.17 10.41 9.40
C HIS A 407 -6.04 9.39 9.41
N GLY A 408 -4.89 9.76 8.86
CA GLY A 408 -3.74 8.87 8.81
C GLY A 408 -2.52 9.41 9.54
N THR A 409 -1.46 8.61 9.53
CA THR A 409 -0.15 9.01 10.05
C THR A 409 0.57 9.88 9.03
N PRO A 410 1.04 11.09 9.40
CA PRO A 410 1.84 11.95 8.53
C PRO A 410 3.02 11.20 7.89
N GLN A 411 3.31 11.50 6.62
CA GLN A 411 4.42 10.90 5.84
C GLN A 411 4.32 9.40 5.56
N SER A 412 3.24 8.73 5.99
CA SER A 412 3.04 7.33 5.63
C SER A 412 2.55 7.19 4.20
N THR A 413 3.24 6.38 3.40
CA THR A 413 2.86 6.08 2.02
C THR A 413 1.50 5.39 1.93
N VAL A 414 1.13 4.63 2.95
CA VAL A 414 -0.20 4.01 3.05
C VAL A 414 -1.25 5.07 3.35
N THR A 415 -0.94 6.04 4.23
CA THR A 415 -1.84 7.17 4.49
C THR A 415 -2.10 8.00 3.24
N TYR A 416 -1.09 8.34 2.45
CA TYR A 416 -1.33 9.07 1.19
C TYR A 416 -2.20 8.25 0.24
N TYR A 417 -1.92 6.96 0.09
CA TYR A 417 -2.73 6.11 -0.78
C TYR A 417 -4.20 6.02 -0.33
N ILE A 418 -4.46 5.99 0.99
CA ILE A 418 -5.84 6.05 1.49
C ILE A 418 -6.45 7.44 1.26
N LYS A 419 -5.77 8.50 1.70
CA LYS A 419 -6.29 9.88 1.71
C LYS A 419 -6.51 10.44 0.29
N ASP A 420 -5.57 10.20 -0.61
CA ASP A 420 -5.52 10.87 -1.90
C ASP A 420 -6.10 10.02 -3.04
N HIS A 421 -6.36 8.73 -2.78
CA HIS A 421 -6.91 7.79 -3.78
C HIS A 421 -8.14 7.02 -3.28
N LEU A 422 -7.97 6.13 -2.29
CA LEU A 422 -9.06 5.22 -1.90
C LEU A 422 -10.26 5.94 -1.28
N TRP A 423 -10.02 6.87 -0.35
CA TRP A 423 -11.10 7.59 0.34
C TRP A 423 -11.90 8.46 -0.64
N PRO A 424 -11.28 9.29 -1.51
CA PRO A 424 -12.00 10.00 -2.58
C PRO A 424 -12.85 9.10 -3.48
N GLN A 425 -12.38 7.88 -3.78
CA GLN A 425 -13.12 6.92 -4.60
C GLN A 425 -14.44 6.49 -3.96
N TYR A 426 -14.48 6.37 -2.63
CA TYR A 426 -15.66 5.97 -1.88
C TYR A 426 -16.55 7.15 -1.44
N HIS A 427 -16.02 8.36 -1.49
CA HIS A 427 -16.70 9.60 -1.07
C HIS A 427 -16.61 10.70 -2.16
N PRO A 428 -17.03 10.43 -3.41
CA PRO A 428 -16.84 11.34 -4.54
C PRO A 428 -17.50 12.70 -4.33
N GLU A 429 -18.62 12.75 -3.61
CA GLU A 429 -19.35 13.97 -3.28
C GLU A 429 -18.57 14.92 -2.36
N ARG A 430 -17.62 14.41 -1.58
CA ARG A 430 -16.81 15.20 -0.65
C ARG A 430 -15.55 15.76 -1.31
N HIS A 431 -15.12 15.18 -2.42
CA HIS A 431 -13.93 15.63 -3.15
C HIS A 431 -14.22 16.86 -4.04
N VAL A 432 -15.48 17.11 -4.41
CA VAL A 432 -15.87 18.28 -5.24
C VAL A 432 -15.83 19.59 -4.45
N LEU A 433 -15.75 19.54 -3.12
CA LEU A 433 -15.79 20.72 -2.24
C LEU A 433 -14.40 21.32 -1.92
N VAL A 434 -13.31 20.74 -2.42
CA VAL A 434 -11.93 21.12 -2.05
C VAL A 434 -11.10 21.62 -3.25
N ASN A 435 -11.66 21.66 -4.46
CA ASN A 435 -11.00 22.20 -5.66
C ASN A 435 -11.49 23.60 -6.02
#